data_AF-F1CFN2-F1
#
_entry.id   AF-F1CFN2-F1
#
_cell.length_a   1.000
_cell.length_b   1.000
_cell.length_c   1.000
_cell.angle_alpha   90.00
_cell.angle_beta   90.00
_cell.angle_gamma   90.00
#
_symmetry.space_group_name_H-M   'P 1'
#
loop_
_entity.id
_entity.type
_entity.pdbx_description
1 polymer ?
#
loop_
_entity_poly.entity_id
_entity_poly.type
_entity_poly.pdbx_seq_one_letter_code
_entity_poly.pdbx_strand_id
1 'polypeptide(L)'
;VVRKTKGFSWGAAGVSTALWTGVSLGDLLARAGPKRGAKFVFFEGADKLPNGYYGTSVKLSWAMDPERGIMVSYKMNGEPLHPDHGKPLRIVIPGQIGGRSVKWLKRIIVTSAPSDNWYHIYDNRVLPTMVSPEASANLPDTWKDERYAIYDLSTNSAICYPAHNEIIPVGSDVYKLKGYAYAGGGRRVGRLEVTLDQGKTWSLANISYPEDQYRIDNDDETLYGGRVDISARDASFCWCFWDLDIPMSQLQEAGDVMIRAMDDSMNVQPKDMYWSVL
;
A
#
# COMPACT_ATOMS: atom_id res chain seq x y z
N VAL A 1 3.86 -20.61 -14.31
CA VAL A 1 2.80 -20.40 -13.29
C VAL A 1 3.15 -21.30 -12.10
N VAL A 2 3.48 -20.72 -10.95
CA VAL A 2 3.88 -21.49 -9.74
C VAL A 2 2.69 -22.34 -9.26
N ARG A 3 1.54 -21.71 -9.02
CA ARG A 3 0.24 -22.35 -8.78
C ARG A 3 -0.87 -21.32 -9.01
N LYS A 4 -1.99 -21.72 -9.64
CA LYS A 4 -3.13 -20.82 -9.87
C LYS A 4 -3.83 -20.49 -8.55
N THR A 5 -4.12 -19.21 -8.30
CA THR A 5 -4.90 -18.72 -7.14
C THR A 5 -6.30 -18.29 -7.57
N LYS A 6 -7.16 -17.98 -6.60
CA LYS A 6 -8.45 -17.32 -6.83
C LYS A 6 -8.25 -15.81 -6.72
N GLY A 7 -8.65 -15.05 -7.73
CA GLY A 7 -8.55 -13.59 -7.70
C GLY A 7 -8.28 -12.98 -9.06
N PHE A 8 -8.31 -11.66 -9.12
CA PHE A 8 -7.91 -10.93 -10.32
C PHE A 8 -6.39 -11.01 -10.50
N SER A 9 -5.93 -11.29 -11.72
CA SER A 9 -4.50 -11.39 -12.04
C SER A 9 -3.88 -10.00 -12.22
N TRP A 10 -3.60 -9.34 -11.10
CA TRP A 10 -2.90 -8.05 -11.10
C TRP A 10 -1.47 -8.21 -11.64
N GLY A 11 -1.06 -7.26 -12.48
CA GLY A 11 0.36 -7.02 -12.74
C GLY A 11 0.97 -6.11 -11.67
N ALA A 12 2.15 -5.57 -11.96
CA ALA A 12 2.83 -4.61 -11.08
C ALA A 12 2.21 -3.19 -11.10
N ALA A 13 0.96 -3.02 -11.53
CA ALA A 13 0.31 -1.70 -11.65
C ALA A 13 -0.96 -1.58 -10.79
N GLY A 14 -1.17 -2.51 -9.84
CA GLY A 14 -2.25 -2.44 -8.85
C GLY A 14 -2.03 -1.37 -7.77
N VAL A 15 -1.41 -0.24 -8.12
CA VAL A 15 -1.03 0.86 -7.23
C VAL A 15 -1.22 2.20 -7.94
N SER A 16 -1.62 3.23 -7.20
CA SER A 16 -1.71 4.61 -7.69
C SER A 16 -1.58 5.57 -6.51
N THR A 17 -1.09 6.78 -6.76
CA THR A 17 -0.91 7.84 -5.76
C THR A 17 -1.75 9.05 -6.15
N ALA A 18 -2.39 9.70 -5.17
CA ALA A 18 -3.24 10.87 -5.38
C ALA A 18 -3.22 11.80 -4.17
N LEU A 19 -3.53 13.07 -4.38
CA LEU A 19 -3.82 14.04 -3.33
C LEU A 19 -5.27 13.86 -2.89
N TRP A 20 -5.48 13.58 -1.61
CA TRP A 20 -6.82 13.40 -1.03
C TRP A 20 -7.18 14.59 -0.15
N THR A 21 -8.37 15.15 -0.34
CA THR A 21 -8.89 16.23 0.52
C THR A 21 -10.03 15.69 1.37
N GLY A 22 -9.97 15.95 2.67
CA GLY A 22 -10.86 15.34 3.65
C GLY A 22 -10.74 15.95 5.03
N VAL A 23 -11.29 15.26 6.01
CA VAL A 23 -11.14 15.56 7.44
C VAL A 23 -10.37 14.45 8.14
N SER A 24 -9.56 14.79 9.14
CA SER A 24 -8.87 13.81 9.98
C SER A 24 -9.88 12.87 10.64
N LEU A 25 -9.64 11.56 10.53
CA LEU A 25 -10.43 10.58 11.25
C LEU A 25 -10.23 10.71 12.77
N GLY A 26 -9.01 11.04 13.20
CA GLY A 26 -8.69 11.28 14.60
C GLY A 26 -9.52 12.41 15.21
N ASP A 27 -9.71 13.51 14.47
CA ASP A 27 -10.53 14.64 14.93
C ASP A 27 -12.01 14.26 15.06
N LEU A 28 -12.54 13.49 14.09
CA LEU A 28 -13.92 12.99 14.16
C LEU A 28 -14.11 12.05 15.35
N LEU A 29 -13.16 11.15 15.58
CA LEU A 29 -13.20 10.22 16.70
C LEU A 29 -13.07 10.94 18.04
N ALA A 30 -12.15 11.92 18.17
CA ALA A 30 -12.00 12.74 19.36
C ALA A 30 -13.32 13.42 19.74
N ARG A 31 -14.06 13.95 18.76
CA ARG A 31 -15.38 14.55 18.97
C ARG A 31 -16.45 13.52 19.36
N ALA A 32 -16.36 12.28 18.88
CA ALA A 32 -17.29 11.20 19.23
C ALA A 32 -17.04 10.62 20.64
N GLY A 33 -15.84 10.78 21.20
CA GLY A 33 -15.49 10.33 22.55
C GLY A 33 -15.47 8.80 22.71
N PRO A 34 -14.45 8.08 22.20
CA PRO A 34 -14.33 6.64 22.32
C PRO A 34 -14.34 6.19 23.78
N LYS A 35 -15.18 5.20 24.11
CA LYS A 35 -15.27 4.66 25.48
C LYS A 35 -14.00 3.90 25.85
N ARG A 36 -13.69 3.87 27.15
CA ARG A 36 -12.63 3.01 27.69
C ARG A 36 -12.87 1.55 27.26
N GLY A 37 -11.82 0.89 26.78
CA GLY A 37 -11.91 -0.48 26.26
C GLY A 37 -12.14 -0.57 24.76
N ALA A 38 -12.45 0.53 24.07
CA ALA A 38 -12.41 0.58 22.61
C ALA A 38 -11.00 0.31 22.08
N LYS A 39 -10.90 -0.48 21.00
CA LYS A 39 -9.62 -0.91 20.40
C LYS A 39 -9.61 -0.83 18.88
N PHE A 40 -10.77 -0.79 18.24
CA PHE A 40 -10.91 -0.79 16.79
C PHE A 40 -11.95 0.23 16.32
N VAL A 41 -11.83 0.62 15.06
CA VAL A 41 -12.78 1.44 14.33
C VAL A 41 -13.21 0.64 13.11
N PHE A 42 -14.48 0.26 13.07
CA PHE A 42 -15.13 -0.43 11.96
C PHE A 42 -15.73 0.58 11.00
N PHE A 43 -15.56 0.33 9.71
CA PHE A 43 -16.09 1.12 8.61
C PHE A 43 -17.01 0.23 7.76
N GLU A 44 -18.18 0.74 7.40
CA GLU A 44 -19.14 0.06 6.54
C GLU A 44 -19.47 0.94 5.32
N GLY A 45 -19.39 0.35 4.12
CA GLY A 45 -19.75 0.98 2.86
C GLY A 45 -21.24 0.86 2.53
N ALA A 46 -21.69 1.59 1.51
CA ALA A 46 -23.07 1.54 1.01
C ALA A 46 -23.32 0.41 -0.02
N ASP A 47 -22.25 -0.19 -0.54
CA ASP A 47 -22.31 -1.17 -1.61
C ASP A 47 -22.80 -2.53 -1.10
N LYS A 48 -23.86 -3.04 -1.74
CA LYS A 48 -24.42 -4.36 -1.43
C LYS A 48 -23.78 -5.41 -2.33
N LEU A 49 -22.96 -6.25 -1.73
CA LEU A 49 -22.24 -7.35 -2.36
C LEU A 49 -22.90 -8.70 -2.01
N PRO A 50 -22.48 -9.84 -2.59
CA PRO A 50 -23.11 -11.13 -2.36
C PRO A 50 -23.21 -11.56 -0.89
N ASN A 51 -22.25 -11.15 -0.04
CA ASN A 51 -22.19 -11.48 1.38
C ASN A 51 -22.55 -10.29 2.30
N GLY A 52 -23.32 -9.32 1.78
CA GLY A 52 -23.75 -8.14 2.55
C GLY A 52 -23.01 -6.87 2.14
N TYR A 53 -22.96 -5.89 3.04
CA TYR A 53 -22.25 -4.64 2.79
C TYR A 53 -20.75 -4.81 3.02
N TYR A 54 -19.92 -4.16 2.20
CA TYR A 54 -18.48 -4.17 2.45
C TYR A 54 -18.16 -3.50 3.78
N GLY A 55 -17.35 -4.16 4.60
CA GLY A 55 -16.91 -3.57 5.87
C GLY A 55 -15.64 -4.21 6.41
N THR A 56 -14.89 -3.41 7.15
CA THR A 56 -13.62 -3.83 7.77
C THR A 56 -13.27 -2.87 8.89
N SER A 57 -12.32 -3.24 9.75
CA SER A 57 -11.83 -2.37 10.82
C SER A 57 -10.34 -2.05 10.71
N VAL A 58 -9.91 -1.03 11.44
CA VAL A 58 -8.52 -0.74 11.80
C VAL A 58 -8.38 -0.52 13.30
N LYS A 59 -7.14 -0.55 13.82
CA LYS A 59 -6.88 -0.27 15.23
C LYS A 59 -7.22 1.18 15.56
N LEU A 60 -7.91 1.40 16.68
CA LEU A 60 -8.27 2.73 17.16
C LEU A 60 -7.03 3.59 17.45
N SER A 61 -5.97 2.99 17.99
CA SER A 61 -4.71 3.71 18.22
C SER A 61 -4.13 4.29 16.94
N TRP A 62 -4.28 3.60 15.81
CA TRP A 62 -3.81 4.10 14.51
C TRP A 62 -4.75 5.15 13.93
N ALA A 63 -6.06 5.00 14.12
CA ALA A 63 -7.05 5.99 13.71
C ALA A 63 -6.93 7.33 14.45
N MET A 64 -6.37 7.31 15.66
CA MET A 64 -6.12 8.48 16.50
C MET A 64 -4.70 9.06 16.34
N ASP A 65 -3.81 8.36 15.61
CA ASP A 65 -2.41 8.75 15.46
C ASP A 65 -2.26 9.77 14.33
N PRO A 66 -1.87 11.03 14.63
CA PRO A 66 -1.70 12.06 13.61
C PRO A 66 -0.62 11.70 12.60
N GLU A 67 0.41 10.94 13.00
CA GLU A 67 1.46 10.52 12.07
C GLU A 67 0.86 9.69 10.94
N ARG A 68 -0.15 8.86 11.21
CA ARG A 68 -0.75 7.94 10.23
C ARG A 68 -1.69 8.61 9.22
N GLY A 69 -2.07 9.87 9.42
CA GLY A 69 -2.80 10.66 8.42
C GLY A 69 -4.12 10.08 7.92
N ILE A 70 -4.81 9.27 8.73
CA ILE A 70 -6.04 8.60 8.31
C ILE A 70 -7.16 9.64 8.19
N MET A 71 -7.86 9.63 7.05
CA MET A 71 -8.84 10.66 6.72
C MET A 71 -10.15 10.12 6.15
N VAL A 72 -11.20 10.91 6.33
CA VAL A 72 -12.47 10.77 5.62
C VAL A 72 -12.46 11.76 4.45
N SER A 73 -12.30 11.26 3.23
CA SER A 73 -12.05 12.07 2.03
C SER A 73 -13.29 12.23 1.17
N TYR A 74 -13.44 13.41 0.59
CA TYR A 74 -14.51 13.79 -0.34
C TYR A 74 -13.99 14.36 -1.68
N LYS A 75 -12.67 14.57 -1.83
CA LYS A 75 -12.01 14.87 -3.11
C LYS A 75 -10.77 14.02 -3.35
N MET A 76 -10.46 13.84 -4.62
CA MET A 76 -9.25 13.18 -5.14
C MET A 76 -8.69 14.07 -6.26
N ASN A 77 -7.44 14.53 -6.11
CA ASN A 77 -6.77 15.46 -7.02
C ASN A 77 -7.59 16.73 -7.32
N GLY A 78 -8.18 17.33 -6.28
CA GLY A 78 -8.96 18.56 -6.39
C GLY A 78 -10.42 18.38 -6.83
N GLU A 79 -10.75 17.25 -7.43
CA GLU A 79 -12.08 16.96 -7.94
C GLU A 79 -12.93 16.17 -6.93
N PRO A 80 -14.26 16.36 -6.90
CA PRO A 80 -15.17 15.48 -6.18
C PRO A 80 -14.94 14.01 -6.58
N LEU A 81 -15.05 13.09 -5.62
CA LEU A 81 -14.86 11.67 -5.90
C LEU A 81 -15.76 11.20 -7.06
N HIS A 82 -15.17 10.46 -8.00
CA HIS A 82 -15.92 9.68 -8.98
C HIS A 82 -16.59 8.47 -8.31
N PRO A 83 -17.68 7.90 -8.90
CA PRO A 83 -18.35 6.73 -8.36
C PRO A 83 -17.39 5.58 -8.01
N ASP A 84 -16.46 5.23 -8.91
CA ASP A 84 -15.48 4.15 -8.70
C ASP A 84 -14.52 4.40 -7.54
N HIS A 85 -14.31 5.67 -7.18
CA HIS A 85 -13.44 6.09 -6.08
C HIS A 85 -14.21 6.42 -4.80
N GLY A 86 -15.50 6.09 -4.71
CA GLY A 86 -16.26 6.12 -3.46
C GLY A 86 -17.15 7.35 -3.25
N LYS A 87 -17.59 8.02 -4.33
CA LYS A 87 -18.52 9.16 -4.23
C LYS A 87 -19.70 8.92 -3.28
N PRO A 88 -20.04 9.83 -2.35
CA PRO A 88 -19.40 11.12 -2.11
C PRO A 88 -18.27 11.09 -1.07
N LEU A 89 -18.07 9.97 -0.38
CA LEU A 89 -17.22 9.90 0.81
C LEU A 89 -16.55 8.54 0.94
N ARG A 90 -15.26 8.52 1.26
CA ARG A 90 -14.51 7.27 1.56
C ARG A 90 -13.58 7.45 2.76
N ILE A 91 -13.12 6.35 3.31
CA ILE A 91 -11.91 6.33 4.14
C ILE A 91 -10.69 6.24 3.22
N VAL A 92 -9.62 6.97 3.58
CA VAL A 92 -8.27 6.81 3.03
C VAL A 92 -7.32 6.52 4.19
N ILE A 93 -6.62 5.39 4.11
CA ILE A 93 -5.69 4.92 5.14
C ILE A 93 -4.28 4.81 4.53
N PRO A 94 -3.42 5.83 4.73
CA PRO A 94 -2.05 5.79 4.25
C PRO A 94 -1.26 4.59 4.78
N GLY A 95 -0.39 4.03 3.94
CA GLY A 95 0.49 2.91 4.31
C GLY A 95 -0.19 1.54 4.52
N GLN A 96 -1.51 1.44 4.33
CA GLN A 96 -2.25 0.17 4.41
C GLN A 96 -2.78 -0.30 3.06
N ILE A 97 -3.13 -1.57 2.96
CA ILE A 97 -3.77 -2.10 1.75
C ILE A 97 -5.07 -1.36 1.42
N GLY A 98 -5.36 -1.27 0.11
CA GLY A 98 -6.56 -0.58 -0.39
C GLY A 98 -7.88 -1.11 0.17
N GLY A 99 -7.96 -2.39 0.54
CA GLY A 99 -9.14 -2.99 1.16
C GLY A 99 -9.56 -2.32 2.48
N ARG A 100 -8.64 -1.74 3.25
CA ARG A 100 -9.02 -1.03 4.50
C ARG A 100 -9.61 0.36 4.25
N SER A 101 -9.39 0.93 3.06
CA SER A 101 -9.89 2.25 2.65
C SER A 101 -11.32 2.15 2.08
N VAL A 102 -12.31 1.92 2.95
CA VAL A 102 -13.71 1.69 2.58
C VAL A 102 -14.30 2.83 1.74
N LYS A 103 -14.84 2.48 0.58
CA LYS A 103 -15.55 3.40 -0.34
C LYS A 103 -17.03 3.52 0.03
N TRP A 104 -17.67 4.59 -0.45
CA TRP A 104 -19.11 4.84 -0.25
C TRP A 104 -19.51 4.77 1.23
N LEU A 105 -18.71 5.42 2.08
CA LEU A 105 -18.77 5.28 3.54
C LEU A 105 -20.15 5.62 4.09
N LYS A 106 -20.70 4.72 4.92
CA LYS A 106 -21.99 4.89 5.60
C LYS A 106 -21.90 4.91 7.11
N ARG A 107 -21.03 4.09 7.71
CA ARG A 107 -20.91 4.00 9.17
C ARG A 107 -19.46 3.99 9.61
N ILE A 108 -19.20 4.66 10.73
CA ILE A 108 -17.96 4.57 11.50
C ILE A 108 -18.37 4.13 12.90
N ILE A 109 -17.90 2.96 13.33
CA ILE A 109 -18.33 2.31 14.57
C ILE A 109 -17.09 2.00 15.41
N VAL A 110 -17.04 2.54 16.63
CA VAL A 110 -15.97 2.25 17.58
C VAL A 110 -16.31 0.98 18.36
N THR A 111 -15.39 0.02 18.38
CA THR A 111 -15.61 -1.32 18.96
C THR A 111 -14.37 -1.80 19.74
N SER A 112 -14.58 -2.78 20.63
CA SER A 112 -13.52 -3.43 21.42
C SER A 112 -12.80 -4.55 20.68
N ALA A 113 -13.35 -5.04 19.58
CA ALA A 113 -12.83 -6.17 18.80
C ALA A 113 -12.75 -5.81 17.30
N PRO A 114 -11.95 -6.55 16.50
CA PRO A 114 -11.96 -6.43 15.05
C PRO A 114 -13.37 -6.67 14.47
N SER A 115 -13.57 -6.20 13.24
CA SER A 115 -14.79 -6.37 12.47
C SER A 115 -15.14 -7.85 12.30
N ASP A 116 -16.40 -8.20 12.56
CA ASP A 116 -16.97 -9.52 12.26
C ASP A 116 -17.58 -9.60 10.85
N ASN A 117 -17.52 -8.50 10.07
CA ASN A 117 -17.98 -8.46 8.68
C ASN A 117 -17.31 -9.57 7.84
N TRP A 118 -18.11 -10.20 6.96
CA TRP A 118 -17.66 -11.30 6.11
C TRP A 118 -16.40 -10.95 5.29
N TYR A 119 -16.33 -9.74 4.73
CA TYR A 119 -15.21 -9.27 3.91
C TYR A 119 -13.94 -8.96 4.72
N HIS A 120 -14.06 -8.77 6.03
CA HIS A 120 -12.91 -8.67 6.93
C HIS A 120 -12.31 -10.04 7.26
N ILE A 121 -13.16 -11.06 7.38
CA ILE A 121 -12.76 -12.42 7.75
C ILE A 121 -12.22 -13.18 6.54
N TYR A 122 -12.96 -13.19 5.42
CA TYR A 122 -12.72 -14.12 4.30
C TYR A 122 -12.01 -13.49 3.09
N ASP A 123 -11.44 -12.29 3.25
CA ASP A 123 -10.69 -11.60 2.21
C ASP A 123 -9.51 -10.81 2.85
N ASN A 124 -8.57 -10.36 2.03
CA ASN A 124 -7.45 -9.50 2.44
C ASN A 124 -6.59 -10.08 3.58
N ARG A 125 -6.22 -11.36 3.43
CA ARG A 125 -5.33 -12.10 4.35
C ARG A 125 -4.19 -12.78 3.61
N VAL A 126 -3.01 -12.85 4.23
CA VAL A 126 -1.93 -13.73 3.79
C VAL A 126 -1.93 -14.95 4.70
N LEU A 127 -2.48 -16.07 4.22
CA LEU A 127 -2.52 -17.30 4.98
C LEU A 127 -1.17 -18.03 4.94
N PRO A 128 -0.85 -18.84 5.97
CA PRO A 128 0.35 -19.65 5.99
C PRO A 128 0.52 -20.55 4.75
N THR A 129 1.76 -20.71 4.26
CA THR A 129 2.07 -21.37 2.98
C THR A 129 1.62 -22.82 2.84
N MET A 130 1.43 -23.54 3.95
CA MET A 130 0.93 -24.92 3.93
C MET A 130 -0.59 -25.02 3.72
N VAL A 131 -1.31 -23.90 3.81
CA VAL A 131 -2.75 -23.86 3.55
C VAL A 131 -2.97 -23.86 2.03
N SER A 132 -3.59 -24.93 1.53
CA SER A 132 -3.97 -25.02 0.12
C SER A 132 -5.27 -24.26 -0.17
N PRO A 133 -5.56 -23.87 -1.42
CA PRO A 133 -6.83 -23.23 -1.78
C PRO A 133 -8.03 -24.13 -1.47
N GLU A 134 -7.88 -25.44 -1.63
CA GLU A 134 -8.92 -26.43 -1.33
C GLU A 134 -9.15 -26.54 0.18
N ALA A 135 -8.07 -26.60 0.97
CA ALA A 135 -8.15 -26.65 2.43
C ALA A 135 -8.74 -25.36 3.01
N SER A 136 -8.41 -24.20 2.43
CA SER A 136 -8.85 -22.88 2.91
C SER A 136 -10.37 -22.75 3.02
N ALA A 137 -11.14 -23.45 2.18
CA ALA A 137 -12.60 -23.39 2.21
C ALA A 137 -13.21 -23.93 3.52
N ASN A 138 -12.48 -24.81 4.23
CA ASN A 138 -12.96 -25.52 5.41
C ASN A 138 -12.19 -25.16 6.70
N LEU A 139 -11.51 -24.00 6.72
CA LEU A 139 -10.69 -23.55 7.87
C LEU A 139 -11.18 -22.21 8.46
N PRO A 140 -12.41 -22.15 9.02
CA PRO A 140 -12.99 -20.89 9.50
C PRO A 140 -12.15 -20.23 10.59
N ASP A 141 -11.49 -21.01 11.46
CA ASP A 141 -10.66 -20.46 12.52
C ASP A 141 -9.36 -19.84 11.99
N THR A 142 -8.82 -20.38 10.89
CA THR A 142 -7.67 -19.78 10.19
C THR A 142 -8.06 -18.42 9.59
N TRP A 143 -9.25 -18.29 9.01
CA TRP A 143 -9.74 -17.01 8.51
C TRP A 143 -10.06 -16.00 9.60
N LYS A 144 -10.42 -16.45 10.81
CA LYS A 144 -10.72 -15.55 11.94
C LYS A 144 -9.47 -15.11 12.72
N ASP A 145 -8.32 -15.69 12.42
CA ASP A 145 -7.07 -15.36 13.10
C ASP A 145 -6.48 -14.06 12.56
N GLU A 146 -6.60 -12.99 13.36
CA GLU A 146 -6.10 -11.65 13.04
C GLU A 146 -4.61 -11.57 12.74
N ARG A 147 -3.81 -12.57 13.11
CA ARG A 147 -2.38 -12.62 12.73
C ARG A 147 -2.18 -12.66 11.22
N TYR A 148 -3.19 -13.09 10.46
CA TYR A 148 -3.12 -13.19 9.00
C TYR A 148 -3.85 -12.03 8.29
N ALA A 149 -4.57 -11.18 9.02
CA ALA A 149 -5.24 -10.01 8.45
C ALA A 149 -4.20 -8.97 7.99
N ILE A 150 -4.30 -8.55 6.73
CA ILE A 150 -3.36 -7.56 6.18
C ILE A 150 -3.79 -6.15 6.61
N TYR A 151 -2.87 -5.37 7.16
CA TYR A 151 -3.06 -3.96 7.46
C TYR A 151 -2.02 -3.14 6.71
N ASP A 152 -0.90 -2.83 7.37
CA ASP A 152 0.24 -2.14 6.77
C ASP A 152 0.82 -2.98 5.62
N LEU A 153 1.16 -2.32 4.51
CA LEU A 153 1.81 -2.95 3.37
C LEU A 153 3.21 -3.45 3.75
N SER A 154 3.67 -4.51 3.08
CA SER A 154 5.09 -4.87 3.04
C SER A 154 5.84 -3.98 2.07
N THR A 155 7.16 -3.93 2.23
CA THR A 155 8.06 -3.25 1.29
C THR A 155 8.01 -3.94 -0.07
N ASN A 156 7.89 -3.16 -1.14
CA ASN A 156 7.82 -3.65 -2.51
C ASN A 156 8.54 -2.71 -3.47
N SER A 157 8.98 -3.26 -4.61
CA SER A 157 9.57 -2.51 -5.72
C SER A 157 9.29 -3.22 -7.04
N ALA A 158 9.25 -2.44 -8.12
CA ALA A 158 9.09 -2.97 -9.47
C ALA A 158 9.95 -2.19 -10.46
N ILE A 159 10.44 -2.89 -11.47
CA ILE A 159 11.11 -2.31 -12.64
C ILE A 159 10.02 -1.89 -13.63
N CYS A 160 10.08 -0.65 -14.11
CA CYS A 160 9.22 -0.15 -15.17
C CYS A 160 9.96 -0.05 -16.51
N TYR A 161 11.27 0.23 -16.45
CA TYR A 161 12.15 0.31 -17.61
C TYR A 161 13.37 -0.60 -17.40
N PRO A 162 13.62 -1.55 -18.33
CA PRO A 162 12.91 -1.73 -19.60
C PRO A 162 11.48 -2.22 -19.46
N ALA A 163 10.63 -1.76 -20.36
CA ALA A 163 9.25 -2.20 -20.46
C ALA A 163 9.18 -3.65 -20.97
N HIS A 164 8.04 -4.29 -20.75
CA HIS A 164 7.82 -5.66 -21.24
C HIS A 164 7.96 -5.71 -22.77
N ASN A 165 8.86 -6.58 -23.25
CA ASN A 165 9.24 -6.73 -24.67
C ASN A 165 9.89 -5.49 -25.31
N GLU A 166 10.43 -4.55 -24.51
CA GLU A 166 11.25 -3.48 -25.04
C GLU A 166 12.52 -4.04 -25.69
N ILE A 167 12.83 -3.57 -26.90
CA ILE A 167 14.06 -3.90 -27.64
C ILE A 167 14.99 -2.71 -27.52
N ILE A 168 16.14 -2.91 -26.87
CA ILE A 168 17.13 -1.87 -26.64
C ILE A 168 18.25 -1.99 -27.69
N PRO A 169 18.48 -0.97 -28.53
CA PRO A 169 19.61 -0.97 -29.45
C PRO A 169 20.94 -0.91 -28.69
N VAL A 170 21.88 -1.76 -29.07
CA VAL A 170 23.23 -1.89 -28.48
C VAL A 170 24.13 -0.66 -28.75
N GLY A 171 23.63 0.38 -29.41
CA GLY A 171 24.40 1.58 -29.77
C GLY A 171 24.59 2.63 -28.67
N SER A 172 23.93 2.47 -27.51
CA SER A 172 24.11 3.38 -26.37
C SER A 172 25.15 2.83 -25.40
N ASP A 173 26.00 3.68 -24.81
CA ASP A 173 27.00 3.25 -23.81
C ASP A 173 26.35 2.78 -22.49
N VAL A 174 25.20 3.35 -22.15
CA VAL A 174 24.50 3.16 -20.88
C VAL A 174 23.00 3.01 -21.12
N TYR A 175 22.36 2.13 -20.36
CA TYR A 175 20.92 2.04 -20.22
C TYR A 175 20.48 2.48 -18.82
N LYS A 176 19.47 3.35 -18.73
CA LYS A 176 18.93 3.82 -17.45
C LYS A 176 17.75 2.95 -17.02
N LEU A 177 17.99 2.02 -16.10
CA LEU A 177 16.93 1.28 -15.44
C LEU A 177 16.11 2.23 -14.57
N LYS A 178 14.79 2.06 -14.55
CA LYS A 178 13.90 2.88 -13.72
C LYS A 178 12.72 2.10 -13.18
N GLY A 179 12.21 2.52 -12.04
CA GLY A 179 11.01 1.94 -11.47
C GLY A 179 10.47 2.73 -10.29
N TYR A 180 9.63 2.05 -9.50
CA TYR A 180 9.08 2.61 -8.27
C TYR A 180 9.28 1.62 -7.11
N ALA A 181 9.14 2.14 -5.90
CA ALA A 181 9.07 1.35 -4.68
C ALA A 181 8.12 1.97 -3.66
N TYR A 182 7.60 1.17 -2.74
CA TYR A 182 6.77 1.63 -1.63
C TYR A 182 6.95 0.73 -0.42
N ALA A 183 6.57 1.24 0.75
CA ALA A 183 6.47 0.47 1.98
C ALA A 183 5.17 0.86 2.72
N GLY A 184 4.78 0.05 3.71
CA GLY A 184 3.59 0.31 4.51
C GLY A 184 3.87 1.07 5.79
N GLY A 185 2.80 1.41 6.51
CA GLY A 185 2.87 1.96 7.86
C GLY A 185 3.65 3.27 8.02
N GLY A 186 3.88 4.02 6.94
CA GLY A 186 4.67 5.25 6.98
C GLY A 186 6.19 5.04 6.90
N ARG A 187 6.66 3.81 6.65
CA ARG A 187 8.09 3.51 6.56
C ARG A 187 8.69 4.05 5.28
N ARG A 188 9.89 4.62 5.38
CA ARG A 188 10.66 5.06 4.22
C ARG A 188 11.39 3.89 3.58
N VAL A 189 11.32 3.79 2.25
CA VAL A 189 12.25 2.93 1.50
C VAL A 189 13.63 3.58 1.56
N GLY A 190 14.54 3.01 2.35
CA GLY A 190 15.88 3.57 2.56
C GLY A 190 16.91 3.13 1.52
N ARG A 191 16.66 2.02 0.82
CA ARG A 191 17.60 1.45 -0.14
C ARG A 191 16.92 0.66 -1.25
N LEU A 192 17.43 0.84 -2.47
CA LEU A 192 17.05 0.08 -3.66
C LEU A 192 18.32 -0.47 -4.31
N GLU A 193 18.35 -1.77 -4.50
CA GLU A 193 19.53 -2.49 -5.00
C GLU A 193 19.17 -3.31 -6.22
N VAL A 194 19.96 -3.15 -7.29
CA VAL A 194 19.84 -3.89 -8.54
C VAL A 194 20.96 -4.92 -8.65
N THR A 195 20.63 -6.09 -9.17
CA THR A 195 21.60 -7.14 -9.53
C THR A 195 21.43 -7.55 -10.99
N LEU A 196 22.57 -7.86 -11.62
CA LEU A 196 22.67 -8.41 -12.98
C LEU A 196 23.24 -9.84 -12.98
N ASP A 197 23.57 -10.41 -11.81
CA ASP A 197 24.28 -11.68 -11.66
C ASP A 197 23.59 -12.65 -10.71
N GLN A 198 22.25 -12.63 -10.69
CA GLN A 198 21.42 -13.50 -9.84
C GLN A 198 21.56 -13.28 -8.33
N GLY A 199 21.96 -12.06 -7.93
CA GLY A 199 22.05 -11.60 -6.55
C GLY A 199 23.39 -11.88 -5.88
N LYS A 200 24.45 -12.16 -6.65
CA LYS A 200 25.81 -12.32 -6.13
C LYS A 200 26.41 -10.96 -5.78
N THR A 201 26.18 -9.96 -6.61
CA THR A 201 26.57 -8.56 -6.38
C THR A 201 25.38 -7.62 -6.56
N TRP A 202 25.46 -6.46 -5.92
CA TRP A 202 24.37 -5.48 -5.89
C TRP A 202 24.92 -4.08 -6.12
N SER A 203 24.25 -3.35 -7.01
CA SER A 203 24.50 -1.93 -7.29
C SER A 203 23.40 -1.08 -6.64
N LEU A 204 23.80 0.00 -5.98
CA LEU A 204 22.88 0.90 -5.29
C LEU A 204 22.23 1.87 -6.29
N ALA A 205 20.90 1.89 -6.35
CA ALA A 205 20.14 2.81 -7.19
C ALA A 205 19.98 4.19 -6.53
N ASN A 206 19.81 5.22 -7.37
CA ASN A 206 19.38 6.54 -6.90
C ASN A 206 17.89 6.49 -6.55
N ILE A 207 17.49 7.25 -5.53
CA ILE A 207 16.08 7.32 -5.08
C ILE A 207 15.62 8.78 -5.08
N SER A 208 14.45 9.01 -5.67
CA SER A 208 13.72 10.27 -5.64
C SER A 208 12.44 10.09 -4.82
N TYR A 209 12.21 11.01 -3.87
CA TYR A 209 11.04 11.03 -2.99
C TYR A 209 10.19 12.27 -3.30
N PRO A 210 9.26 12.22 -4.27
CA PRO A 210 8.43 13.39 -4.62
C PRO A 210 7.61 13.94 -3.44
N GLU A 211 7.26 13.07 -2.48
CA GLU A 211 6.56 13.47 -1.26
C GLU A 211 7.34 14.50 -0.43
N ASP A 212 8.68 14.46 -0.44
CA ASP A 212 9.50 15.38 0.34
C ASP A 212 9.44 16.81 -0.20
N GLN A 213 9.06 17.00 -1.47
CA GLN A 213 8.79 18.34 -2.01
C GLN A 213 7.62 19.01 -1.29
N TYR A 214 6.66 18.23 -0.78
CA TYR A 214 5.55 18.77 0.00
C TYR A 214 5.92 19.00 1.47
N ARG A 215 7.04 18.45 1.96
CA ARG A 215 7.51 18.64 3.35
C ARG A 215 8.29 19.93 3.56
N ILE A 216 8.84 20.52 2.50
CA ILE A 216 9.69 21.71 2.58
C ILE A 216 8.81 22.97 2.60
N ASP A 217 8.87 23.74 3.68
CA ASP A 217 8.35 25.12 3.83
C ASP A 217 6.89 25.38 3.37
N ASN A 218 5.95 24.49 3.73
CA ASN A 218 4.54 24.57 3.33
C ASN A 218 3.52 24.63 4.50
N ASP A 219 3.92 25.05 5.70
CA ASP A 219 3.07 24.96 6.91
C ASP A 219 1.71 25.67 6.82
N ASP A 220 1.58 26.65 5.92
CA ASP A 220 0.35 27.40 5.63
C ASP A 220 -0.22 27.13 4.22
N GLU A 221 0.34 26.19 3.46
CA GLU A 221 -0.13 25.90 2.11
C GLU A 221 -1.49 25.19 2.15
N THR A 222 -2.41 25.70 1.34
CA THR A 222 -3.72 25.08 1.12
C THR A 222 -3.82 24.61 -0.31
N LEU A 223 -4.03 23.31 -0.50
CA LEU A 223 -4.33 22.73 -1.80
C LEU A 223 -5.77 22.22 -1.83
N TYR A 224 -6.51 22.65 -2.85
CA TYR A 224 -7.90 22.24 -3.09
C TYR A 224 -8.89 22.50 -1.93
N GLY A 225 -8.55 23.46 -1.07
CA GLY A 225 -9.32 23.84 0.13
C GLY A 225 -8.99 23.03 1.39
N GLY A 226 -7.93 22.21 1.37
CA GLY A 226 -7.39 21.54 2.56
C GLY A 226 -5.96 21.99 2.85
N ARG A 227 -5.63 22.10 4.14
CA ARG A 227 -4.25 22.36 4.58
C ARG A 227 -3.37 21.15 4.23
N VAL A 228 -2.19 21.41 3.68
CA VAL A 228 -1.14 20.41 3.51
C VAL A 228 -0.34 20.37 4.81
N ASP A 229 -0.35 19.23 5.51
CA ASP A 229 0.25 19.11 6.85
C ASP A 229 1.35 18.05 6.94
N ILE A 230 1.95 17.71 5.79
CA ILE A 230 2.97 16.67 5.70
C ILE A 230 4.33 17.12 6.25
N SER A 231 4.61 18.42 6.29
CA SER A 231 5.79 19.01 6.93
C SER A 231 5.86 18.69 8.43
N ALA A 232 4.70 18.48 9.07
CA ALA A 232 4.60 18.15 10.49
C ALA A 232 4.79 16.66 10.80
N ARG A 233 5.09 15.82 9.80
CA ARG A 233 5.16 14.35 9.93
C ARG A 233 6.49 13.82 9.42
N ASP A 234 6.94 12.71 9.99
CA ASP A 234 8.13 11.98 9.53
C ASP A 234 7.76 10.79 8.62
N ALA A 235 6.52 10.31 8.74
CA ALA A 235 6.02 9.15 8.02
C ALA A 235 5.98 9.36 6.49
N SER A 236 6.46 8.37 5.72
CA SER A 236 6.45 8.35 4.25
C SER A 236 5.27 7.54 3.71
N PHE A 237 4.31 8.19 3.04
CA PHE A 237 3.06 7.57 2.59
C PHE A 237 2.96 7.35 1.09
N CYS A 238 3.74 8.10 0.33
CA CYS A 238 3.80 7.96 -1.11
C CYS A 238 4.92 6.99 -1.50
N TRP A 239 4.77 6.39 -2.69
CA TRP A 239 5.87 5.70 -3.34
C TRP A 239 7.07 6.63 -3.60
N CYS A 240 8.25 6.02 -3.74
CA CYS A 240 9.42 6.67 -4.29
C CYS A 240 9.72 6.11 -5.69
N PHE A 241 10.53 6.85 -6.44
CA PHE A 241 11.02 6.44 -7.75
C PHE A 241 12.51 6.19 -7.68
N TRP A 242 13.00 5.30 -8.51
CA TRP A 242 14.42 5.00 -8.57
C TRP A 242 14.93 4.90 -9.99
N ASP A 243 16.21 5.20 -10.15
CA ASP A 243 16.94 4.97 -11.38
C ASP A 243 18.38 4.52 -11.14
N LEU A 244 18.90 3.77 -12.11
CA LEU A 244 20.29 3.31 -12.11
C LEU A 244 20.82 3.23 -13.55
N ASP A 245 21.91 3.92 -13.80
CA ASP A 245 22.65 3.86 -15.05
C ASP A 245 23.53 2.60 -15.09
N ILE A 246 23.24 1.71 -16.05
CA ILE A 246 23.95 0.44 -16.25
C ILE A 246 24.72 0.48 -17.57
N PRO A 247 26.03 0.16 -17.58
CA PRO A 247 26.77 0.01 -18.82
C PRO A 247 26.13 -1.03 -19.74
N MET A 248 25.95 -0.69 -21.01
CA MET A 248 25.30 -1.58 -21.98
C MET A 248 26.06 -2.90 -22.16
N SER A 249 27.38 -2.90 -21.97
CA SER A 249 28.21 -4.12 -21.96
C SER A 249 27.81 -5.09 -20.84
N GLN A 250 27.56 -4.58 -19.63
CA GLN A 250 27.12 -5.41 -18.50
C GLN A 250 25.69 -5.93 -18.72
N LEU A 251 24.80 -5.09 -19.27
CA LEU A 251 23.42 -5.48 -19.53
C LEU A 251 23.33 -6.56 -20.62
N GLN A 252 24.21 -6.55 -21.62
CA GLN A 252 24.30 -7.60 -22.65
C GLN A 252 24.74 -8.96 -22.10
N GLU A 253 25.61 -8.95 -21.08
CA GLU A 253 26.09 -10.18 -20.44
C GLU A 253 25.11 -10.71 -19.38
N ALA A 254 24.17 -9.87 -18.92
CA ALA A 254 23.19 -10.21 -17.89
C ALA A 254 22.13 -11.20 -18.43
N GLY A 255 21.92 -12.31 -17.71
CA GLY A 255 20.82 -13.23 -18.00
C GLY A 255 19.47 -12.76 -17.46
N ASP A 256 19.50 -11.91 -16.44
CA ASP A 256 18.33 -11.31 -15.79
C ASP A 256 18.69 -9.98 -15.10
N VAL A 257 17.66 -9.20 -14.78
CA VAL A 257 17.76 -8.00 -13.94
C VAL A 257 16.79 -8.17 -12.79
N MET A 258 17.27 -8.02 -11.56
CA MET A 258 16.41 -8.04 -10.37
C MET A 258 16.62 -6.78 -9.53
N ILE A 259 15.55 -6.34 -8.89
CA ILE A 259 15.53 -5.23 -7.94
C ILE A 259 15.03 -5.74 -6.59
N ARG A 260 15.56 -5.18 -5.50
CA ARG A 260 14.95 -5.28 -4.17
C ARG A 260 14.97 -3.94 -3.45
N ALA A 261 13.93 -3.69 -2.66
CA ALA A 261 13.86 -2.60 -1.71
C ALA A 261 14.13 -3.09 -0.27
N MET A 262 14.71 -2.20 0.53
CA MET A 262 14.79 -2.30 1.99
C MET A 262 14.24 -1.01 2.61
N ASP A 263 13.36 -1.15 3.61
CA ASP A 263 12.83 -0.01 4.36
C ASP A 263 13.69 0.38 5.58
N ASP A 264 13.33 1.48 6.23
CA ASP A 264 13.97 2.03 7.43
C ASP A 264 13.86 1.14 8.68
N SER A 265 13.02 0.10 8.64
CA SER A 265 12.96 -0.97 9.65
C SER A 265 13.86 -2.17 9.31
N MET A 266 14.70 -2.03 8.28
CA MET A 266 15.62 -3.05 7.75
C MET A 266 14.90 -4.28 7.18
N ASN A 267 13.61 -4.16 6.84
CA ASN A 267 12.88 -5.22 6.16
C ASN A 267 13.21 -5.22 4.66
N VAL A 268 13.79 -6.32 4.19
CA VAL A 268 14.16 -6.53 2.78
C VAL A 268 13.16 -7.44 2.08
N GLN A 269 12.89 -7.19 0.80
CA GLN A 269 12.08 -8.10 -0.01
C GLN A 269 12.73 -9.50 -0.07
N PRO A 270 11.94 -10.58 0.12
CA PRO A 270 12.47 -11.94 0.07
C PRO A 270 12.85 -12.33 -1.37
N LYS A 271 13.87 -13.17 -1.50
CA LYS A 271 14.22 -13.81 -2.79
C LYS A 271 13.17 -14.83 -3.19
N ASP A 272 12.74 -15.66 -2.24
CA ASP A 272 11.81 -16.74 -2.47
C ASP A 272 10.36 -16.27 -2.36
N MET A 273 9.51 -16.78 -3.24
CA MET A 273 8.09 -16.46 -3.25
C MET A 273 7.40 -17.04 -2.01
N TYR A 274 6.73 -16.18 -1.23
CA TYR A 274 5.75 -16.60 -0.23
C TYR A 274 4.39 -16.82 -0.90
N TRP A 275 4.19 -17.99 -1.50
CA TRP A 275 2.92 -18.31 -2.16
C TRP A 275 1.81 -18.51 -1.11
N SER A 276 0.66 -17.85 -1.30
CA SER A 276 -0.53 -17.95 -0.43
C SER A 276 -1.81 -18.15 -1.26
N VAL A 277 -2.92 -18.39 -0.58
CA VAL A 277 -4.21 -18.78 -1.17
C VAL A 277 -4.85 -17.68 -2.03
N LEU A 278 -4.67 -16.41 -1.63
CA LEU A 278 -5.19 -15.22 -2.28
C LEU A 278 -4.10 -14.54 -3.12
#